data_AF-A0A257JF75-F1
#
_entry.id   AF-A0A257JF75-F1
#
_cell.length_a   1.000
_cell.length_b   1.000
_cell.length_c   1.000
_cell.angle_alpha   90.00
_cell.angle_beta   90.00
_cell.angle_gamma   90.00
#
_symmetry.space_group_name_H-M   'P 1'
#
loop_
_entity.id
_entity.type
_entity.pdbx_description
1 polymer ?
#
loop_
_entity_poly.entity_id
_entity_poly.type
_entity_poly.pdbx_seq_one_letter_code
_entity_poly.pdbx_strand_id
1 'polypeptide(L)'
;MTDEPSEKPARKPDRGFRPSVNYIQPEGSKGKSLVLTPEGIFAYEGGAMTTIADAVDFFWATVAHDPREWNTGLRGYDWLLEHAADADREDVRRTLGWLEGAIGLKDRTAAVAACRYLAAMPSMLLAGDYGRLMAIFNSRKVGMVWQVTPDLDKRPLPSGPIPVFGKEAGFGLIRAVPELYLKLAL
;
A
#
# COMPACT_ATOMS: atom_id res chain seq x y z
N MET A 1 -44.04 9.32 2.66
CA MET A 1 -42.71 9.01 3.23
C MET A 1 -42.47 7.55 3.00
N THR A 2 -41.74 7.22 1.93
CA THR A 2 -41.29 5.86 1.64
C THR A 2 -39.96 5.67 2.37
N ASP A 3 -39.99 4.88 3.44
CA ASP A 3 -38.78 4.39 4.08
C ASP A 3 -38.10 3.42 3.12
N GLU A 4 -37.02 3.88 2.47
CA GLU A 4 -36.13 2.98 1.74
C GLU A 4 -35.47 2.02 2.73
N PRO A 5 -35.44 0.70 2.44
CA PRO A 5 -34.75 -0.25 3.29
C PRO A 5 -33.26 0.07 3.25
N SER A 6 -32.71 0.44 4.41
CA SER A 6 -31.26 0.56 4.64
C SER A 6 -30.60 -0.76 4.22
N GLU A 7 -30.00 -0.78 3.04
CA GLU A 7 -29.14 -1.87 2.58
C GLU A 7 -28.00 -2.00 3.60
N LYS A 8 -28.04 -3.08 4.39
CA LYS A 8 -26.92 -3.42 5.26
C LYS A 8 -25.71 -3.61 4.34
N PRO A 9 -24.58 -2.94 4.61
CA PRO A 9 -23.40 -3.06 3.76
C PRO A 9 -23.02 -4.54 3.63
N ALA A 10 -22.69 -4.95 2.40
CA ALA A 10 -22.25 -6.30 2.11
C ALA A 10 -21.15 -6.71 3.08
N ARG A 11 -21.29 -7.89 3.68
CA ARG A 11 -20.36 -8.40 4.69
C ARG A 11 -18.99 -8.54 4.03
N LYS A 12 -17.99 -7.81 4.51
CA LYS A 12 -16.62 -7.90 4.00
C LYS A 12 -16.13 -9.37 4.09
N PRO A 13 -15.38 -9.85 3.08
CA PRO A 13 -14.77 -11.18 3.15
C PRO A 13 -13.83 -11.27 4.36
N ASP A 14 -13.94 -12.34 5.14
CA ASP A 14 -13.03 -12.60 6.27
C ASP A 14 -11.70 -13.11 5.73
N ARG A 15 -10.65 -12.29 5.84
CA ARG A 15 -9.28 -12.63 5.42
C ARG A 15 -8.53 -13.50 6.44
N GLY A 16 -9.19 -13.91 7.52
CA GLY A 16 -8.63 -14.85 8.50
C GLY A 16 -7.75 -14.23 9.58
N PHE A 17 -7.61 -12.90 9.63
CA PHE A 17 -6.85 -12.22 10.68
C PHE A 17 -7.51 -12.38 12.05
N ARG A 18 -6.70 -12.70 13.06
CA ARG A 18 -7.11 -12.83 14.46
C ARG A 18 -6.10 -12.12 15.36
N PRO A 19 -6.54 -11.44 16.43
CA PRO A 19 -5.61 -10.78 17.33
C PRO A 19 -4.70 -11.82 17.99
N SER A 20 -3.42 -11.49 18.11
CA SER A 20 -2.44 -12.31 18.84
C SER A 20 -2.67 -12.32 20.36
N VAL A 21 -3.51 -11.42 20.87
CA VAL A 21 -3.82 -11.27 22.29
C VAL A 21 -5.09 -12.05 22.64
N ASN A 22 -4.99 -12.94 23.62
CA ASN A 22 -6.14 -13.58 24.24
C ASN A 22 -6.81 -12.60 25.21
N TYR A 23 -7.76 -11.80 24.70
CA TYR A 23 -8.58 -10.94 25.54
C TYR A 23 -9.71 -11.73 26.20
N ILE A 24 -9.73 -11.75 27.53
CA ILE A 24 -10.82 -12.34 28.32
C ILE A 24 -11.64 -11.18 28.90
N GLN A 25 -12.89 -11.05 28.45
CA GLN A 25 -13.81 -10.08 29.00
C GLN A 25 -14.15 -10.45 30.46
N PRO A 26 -14.04 -9.53 31.43
CA PRO A 26 -14.41 -9.81 32.81
C PRO A 26 -15.86 -10.28 32.91
N GLU A 27 -16.09 -11.30 33.74
CA GLU A 27 -17.41 -11.90 33.93
C GLU A 27 -18.42 -10.83 34.42
N GLY A 28 -19.58 -10.76 33.77
CA GLY A 28 -20.61 -9.75 34.06
C GLY A 28 -20.41 -8.39 33.38
N SER A 29 -19.31 -8.19 32.63
CA SER A 29 -19.10 -6.97 31.85
C SER A 29 -20.05 -6.92 30.64
N LYS A 30 -20.85 -5.85 30.58
CA LYS A 30 -21.59 -5.44 29.36
C LYS A 30 -20.80 -4.45 28.50
N GLY A 31 -19.54 -4.19 28.86
CA GLY A 31 -18.70 -3.20 28.20
C GLY A 31 -18.32 -3.62 26.78
N LYS A 32 -18.13 -2.64 25.90
CA LYS A 32 -17.46 -2.83 24.61
C LYS A 32 -15.98 -2.58 24.80
N SER A 33 -15.15 -3.54 24.42
CA SER A 33 -13.69 -3.40 24.48
C SER A 33 -13.13 -3.38 23.06
N LEU A 34 -12.23 -2.43 22.82
CA LEU A 34 -11.55 -2.26 21.55
C LEU A 34 -10.11 -2.76 21.68
N VAL A 35 -9.69 -3.65 20.79
CA VAL A 35 -8.35 -4.22 20.74
C VAL A 35 -7.71 -3.80 19.42
N LEU A 36 -6.60 -3.08 19.49
CA LEU A 36 -5.80 -2.65 18.33
C LEU A 36 -4.51 -3.45 18.32
N THR A 37 -4.27 -4.17 17.23
CA THR A 37 -3.09 -5.02 17.02
C THR A 37 -2.63 -4.92 15.57
N PRO A 38 -1.41 -5.38 15.21
CA PRO A 38 -0.98 -5.44 13.81
C PRO A 38 -1.91 -6.27 12.91
N GLU A 39 -2.69 -7.20 13.48
CA GLU A 39 -3.69 -7.99 12.76
C GLU A 39 -5.00 -7.23 12.46
N GLY A 40 -5.20 -6.06 13.07
CA GLY A 40 -6.37 -5.22 12.85
C GLY A 40 -6.99 -4.64 14.13
N ILE A 41 -8.19 -4.13 13.96
CA ILE A 41 -9.04 -3.53 14.99
C ILE A 41 -10.22 -4.47 15.25
N PHE A 42 -10.31 -4.95 16.49
CA PHE A 42 -11.31 -5.91 16.93
C PHE A 42 -12.15 -5.33 18.07
N ALA A 43 -13.45 -5.58 18.06
CA ALA A 43 -14.35 -5.26 19.16
C ALA A 43 -14.83 -6.53 19.85
N TYR A 44 -14.75 -6.53 21.18
CA TYR A 44 -15.30 -7.56 22.05
C TYR A 44 -16.54 -7.04 22.76
N GLU A 45 -17.67 -7.74 22.58
CA GLU A 45 -18.94 -7.43 23.23
C GLU A 45 -19.64 -8.76 23.60
N GLY A 46 -19.98 -8.93 24.88
CA GLY A 46 -20.70 -10.12 25.36
C GLY A 46 -19.96 -11.44 25.10
N GLY A 47 -18.62 -11.42 25.14
CA GLY A 47 -17.77 -12.58 24.84
C GLY A 47 -17.61 -12.91 23.35
N ALA A 48 -18.25 -12.18 22.44
CA ALA A 48 -18.06 -12.34 21.00
C ALA A 48 -17.05 -11.31 20.45
N MET A 49 -16.14 -11.78 19.61
CA MET A 49 -15.21 -10.93 18.86
C MET A 49 -15.78 -10.57 17.49
N THR A 50 -15.70 -9.29 17.12
CA THR A 50 -16.06 -8.79 15.79
C THR A 50 -14.89 -8.02 15.19
N THR A 51 -14.62 -8.24 13.90
CA THR A 51 -13.59 -7.50 13.17
C THR A 51 -14.17 -6.19 12.68
N ILE A 52 -13.62 -5.06 13.12
CA ILE A 52 -14.01 -3.72 12.63
C ILE A 52 -13.24 -3.38 11.37
N ALA A 53 -11.93 -3.58 11.41
CA ALA A 53 -11.01 -3.42 10.28
C ALA A 53 -9.93 -4.48 10.43
N ASP A 54 -9.68 -5.27 9.38
CA ASP A 54 -8.59 -6.22 9.40
C ASP A 54 -7.24 -5.54 9.06
N ALA A 55 -6.15 -6.31 9.05
CA ALA A 55 -4.82 -5.78 8.78
C ALA A 55 -4.71 -5.10 7.40
N VAL A 56 -5.46 -5.56 6.39
CA VAL A 56 -5.47 -4.98 5.04
C VAL A 56 -6.23 -3.65 5.03
N ASP A 57 -7.40 -3.60 5.67
CA ASP A 57 -8.14 -2.35 5.86
C ASP A 57 -7.30 -1.32 6.62
N PHE A 58 -6.63 -1.76 7.68
CA PHE A 58 -5.75 -0.91 8.48
C PHE A 58 -4.57 -0.40 7.65
N PHE A 59 -3.89 -1.27 6.91
CA PHE A 59 -2.82 -0.89 5.99
C PHE A 59 -3.29 0.18 5.00
N TRP A 60 -4.43 -0.03 4.34
CA TRP A 60 -4.96 0.94 3.38
C TRP A 60 -5.32 2.28 4.03
N ALA A 61 -5.88 2.27 5.24
CA ALA A 61 -6.16 3.48 5.99
C ALA A 61 -4.87 4.24 6.35
N THR A 62 -3.84 3.52 6.79
CA THR A 62 -2.52 4.07 7.12
C THR A 62 -1.87 4.75 5.92
N VAL A 63 -1.71 4.04 4.80
CA VAL A 63 -1.03 4.61 3.63
C VAL A 63 -1.85 5.70 2.91
N ALA A 64 -3.17 5.69 3.08
CA ALA A 64 -4.03 6.78 2.61
C ALA A 64 -3.89 8.05 3.46
N HIS A 65 -3.63 7.90 4.77
CA HIS A 65 -3.34 9.03 5.66
C HIS A 65 -1.93 9.60 5.43
N ASP A 66 -0.92 8.73 5.49
CA ASP A 66 0.47 9.06 5.18
C ASP A 66 1.17 7.87 4.48
N PRO A 67 1.53 8.01 3.19
CA PRO A 67 2.26 6.99 2.42
C PRO A 67 3.52 6.43 3.11
N ARG A 68 4.13 7.21 4.03
CA ARG A 68 5.39 6.89 4.72
C ARG A 68 5.20 6.01 5.94
N GLU A 69 3.98 5.90 6.47
CA GLU A 69 3.69 5.09 7.65
C GLU A 69 3.66 3.59 7.35
N TRP A 70 3.77 3.21 6.07
CA TRP A 70 4.05 1.84 5.67
C TRP A 70 5.31 1.32 6.38
N ASN A 71 5.22 0.13 6.94
CA ASN A 71 6.37 -0.60 7.47
C ASN A 71 6.15 -2.12 7.33
N THR A 72 7.25 -2.88 7.36
CA THR A 72 7.24 -4.34 7.25
C THR A 72 6.58 -5.06 8.42
N GLY A 73 6.21 -4.35 9.49
CA GLY A 73 5.44 -4.91 10.60
C GLY A 73 3.92 -4.93 10.33
N LEU A 74 3.45 -4.25 9.27
CA LEU A 74 2.05 -4.25 8.88
C LEU A 74 1.72 -5.52 8.11
N ARG A 75 1.11 -6.49 8.79
CA ARG A 75 0.70 -7.78 8.20
C ARG A 75 -0.23 -7.65 6.99
N GLY A 76 -0.95 -6.53 6.88
CA GLY A 76 -1.79 -6.25 5.71
C GLY A 76 -1.00 -6.20 4.41
N TYR A 77 0.21 -5.63 4.43
CA TYR A 77 1.04 -5.55 3.22
C TYR A 77 1.56 -6.93 2.78
N ASP A 78 2.01 -7.75 3.73
CA ASP A 78 2.47 -9.11 3.43
C ASP A 78 1.33 -9.96 2.85
N TRP A 79 0.14 -9.86 3.45
CA TRP A 79 -1.05 -10.54 2.93
C TRP A 79 -1.39 -10.09 1.51
N LEU A 80 -1.34 -8.78 1.22
CA LEU A 80 -1.57 -8.25 -0.12
C LEU A 80 -0.58 -8.82 -1.13
N LEU A 81 0.71 -8.93 -0.77
CA LEU A 81 1.70 -9.56 -1.65
C LEU A 81 1.42 -11.05 -1.89
N GLU A 82 1.05 -11.79 -0.85
CA GLU A 82 0.73 -13.23 -0.95
C GLU A 82 -0.52 -13.50 -1.79
N HIS A 83 -1.49 -12.58 -1.78
CA HIS A 83 -2.78 -12.70 -2.47
C HIS A 83 -2.88 -11.77 -3.68
N ALA A 84 -1.74 -11.28 -4.20
CA ALA A 84 -1.74 -10.30 -5.29
C ALA A 84 -2.40 -10.83 -6.58
N ALA A 85 -2.48 -12.15 -6.77
CA ALA A 85 -3.18 -12.79 -7.87
C ALA A 85 -4.69 -12.52 -7.86
N ASP A 86 -5.27 -12.29 -6.68
CA ASP A 86 -6.69 -12.01 -6.47
C ASP A 86 -7.00 -10.50 -6.40
N ALA A 87 -6.00 -9.65 -6.62
CA ALA A 87 -6.15 -8.20 -6.57
C ALA A 87 -7.18 -7.71 -7.61
N ASP A 88 -7.87 -6.62 -7.27
CA ASP A 88 -8.89 -6.03 -8.13
C ASP A 88 -8.54 -4.61 -8.61
N ARG A 89 -9.48 -3.97 -9.31
CA ARG A 89 -9.31 -2.60 -9.85
C ARG A 89 -9.16 -1.56 -8.73
N GLU A 90 -9.81 -1.78 -7.60
CA GLU A 90 -9.71 -0.88 -6.45
C GLU A 90 -8.32 -1.00 -5.79
N ASP A 91 -7.76 -2.20 -5.70
CA ASP A 91 -6.38 -2.42 -5.25
C ASP A 91 -5.37 -1.68 -6.14
N VAL A 92 -5.51 -1.76 -7.47
CA VAL A 92 -4.67 -0.99 -8.40
C VAL A 92 -4.81 0.51 -8.13
N ARG A 93 -6.04 1.00 -8.04
CA ARG A 93 -6.32 2.44 -7.81
C ARG A 93 -5.67 2.94 -6.52
N ARG A 94 -5.82 2.20 -5.42
CA ARG A 94 -5.23 2.52 -4.11
C ARG A 94 -3.71 2.47 -4.16
N THR A 95 -3.14 1.44 -4.79
CA THR A 95 -1.68 1.28 -4.89
C THR A 95 -1.05 2.38 -5.72
N LEU A 96 -1.69 2.80 -6.83
CA LEU A 96 -1.22 3.94 -7.62
C LEU A 96 -1.31 5.26 -6.85
N GLY A 97 -2.38 5.47 -6.08
CA GLY A 97 -2.50 6.64 -5.19
C GLY A 97 -1.40 6.65 -4.12
N TRP A 98 -1.10 5.50 -3.53
CA TRP A 98 0.00 5.34 -2.58
C TRP A 98 1.37 5.63 -3.23
N LEU A 99 1.64 5.09 -4.42
CA LEU A 99 2.87 5.33 -5.17
C LEU A 99 3.08 6.82 -5.48
N GLU A 100 2.05 7.48 -6.00
CA GLU A 100 2.11 8.92 -6.31
C GLU A 100 2.32 9.77 -5.06
N GLY A 101 1.64 9.43 -3.96
CA GLY A 101 1.83 10.08 -2.67
C GLY A 101 3.27 9.92 -2.16
N ALA A 102 3.80 8.70 -2.21
CA ALA A 102 5.19 8.41 -1.84
C ALA A 102 6.19 9.18 -2.72
N ILE A 103 5.95 9.27 -4.03
CA ILE A 103 6.77 10.05 -4.95
C ILE A 103 6.73 11.54 -4.58
N GLY A 104 5.54 12.10 -4.32
CA GLY A 104 5.34 13.49 -3.93
C GLY A 104 6.03 13.84 -2.61
N LEU A 105 5.99 12.93 -1.63
CA LEU A 105 6.66 13.06 -0.34
C LEU A 105 8.16 12.72 -0.38
N LYS A 106 8.68 12.30 -1.54
CA LYS A 106 10.06 11.85 -1.73
C LYS A 106 10.41 10.72 -0.76
N ASP A 107 9.53 9.74 -0.60
CA ASP A 107 9.80 8.54 0.19
C ASP A 107 10.10 7.37 -0.75
N ARG A 108 11.39 7.02 -0.83
CA ARG A 108 11.83 5.92 -1.70
C ARG A 108 11.34 4.57 -1.21
N THR A 109 11.33 4.33 0.10
CA THR A 109 10.99 3.02 0.67
C THR A 109 9.53 2.68 0.43
N ALA A 110 8.63 3.66 0.63
CA ALA A 110 7.22 3.54 0.32
C ALA A 110 6.98 3.38 -1.19
N ALA A 111 7.66 4.15 -2.04
CA ALA A 111 7.52 4.03 -3.49
C ALA A 111 7.95 2.64 -4.00
N VAL A 112 9.05 2.10 -3.48
CA VAL A 112 9.50 0.73 -3.81
C VAL A 112 8.49 -0.31 -3.35
N ALA A 113 7.93 -0.19 -2.16
CA ALA A 113 6.92 -1.12 -1.66
C ALA A 113 5.63 -1.09 -2.50
N ALA A 114 5.14 0.09 -2.86
CA ALA A 114 4.01 0.23 -3.77
C ALA A 114 4.28 -0.43 -5.14
N CYS A 115 5.48 -0.22 -5.70
CA CYS A 115 5.89 -0.87 -6.94
C CYS A 115 6.00 -2.39 -6.83
N ARG A 116 6.48 -2.92 -5.69
CA ARG A 116 6.52 -4.38 -5.47
C ARG A 116 5.13 -4.99 -5.49
N TYR A 117 4.14 -4.32 -4.90
CA TYR A 117 2.77 -4.81 -4.94
C TYR A 117 2.18 -4.74 -6.36
N LEU A 118 2.37 -3.63 -7.08
CA LEU A 118 2.00 -3.55 -8.51
C LEU A 118 2.68 -4.65 -9.34
N ALA A 119 3.95 -4.94 -9.07
CA ALA A 119 4.70 -6.00 -9.74
C ALA A 119 4.16 -7.40 -9.44
N ALA A 120 3.48 -7.61 -8.31
CA ALA A 120 2.89 -8.89 -7.96
C ALA A 120 1.50 -9.10 -8.61
N MET A 121 0.77 -8.02 -8.92
CA MET A 121 -0.57 -8.08 -9.54
C MET A 121 -0.57 -8.66 -10.97
N PRO A 122 -1.67 -9.27 -11.45
CA PRO A 122 -1.79 -9.75 -12.82
C PRO A 122 -1.60 -8.65 -13.87
N SER A 123 -0.80 -8.90 -14.91
CA SER A 123 -0.54 -7.90 -15.97
C SER A 123 -1.82 -7.41 -16.66
N MET A 124 -2.78 -8.32 -16.87
CA MET A 124 -4.09 -7.98 -17.45
C MET A 124 -4.87 -6.97 -16.63
N LEU A 125 -4.72 -6.99 -15.30
CA LEU A 125 -5.37 -6.04 -14.41
C LEU A 125 -4.76 -4.63 -14.54
N LEU A 126 -3.43 -4.56 -14.69
CA LEU A 126 -2.68 -3.32 -14.85
C LEU A 126 -2.92 -2.65 -16.21
N ALA A 127 -3.26 -3.41 -17.25
CA ALA A 127 -3.50 -2.90 -18.60
C ALA A 127 -4.57 -1.79 -18.65
N GLY A 128 -5.60 -1.87 -17.79
CA GLY A 128 -6.64 -0.84 -17.70
C GLY A 128 -6.18 0.50 -17.12
N ASP A 129 -5.01 0.56 -16.47
CA ASP A 129 -4.38 1.80 -15.97
C ASP A 129 -3.04 2.08 -16.65
N TYR A 130 -2.78 1.46 -17.80
CA TYR A 130 -1.50 1.54 -18.50
C TYR A 130 -1.05 2.98 -18.77
N GLY A 131 -1.97 3.88 -19.15
CA GLY A 131 -1.65 5.29 -19.37
C GLY A 131 -1.09 5.99 -18.12
N ARG A 132 -1.65 5.70 -16.94
CA ARG A 132 -1.20 6.28 -15.65
C ARG A 132 0.13 5.67 -15.22
N LEU A 133 0.29 4.36 -15.38
CA LEU A 133 1.55 3.65 -15.14
C LEU A 133 2.67 4.23 -16.02
N MET A 134 2.43 4.39 -17.33
CA MET A 134 3.42 4.96 -18.24
C MET A 134 3.76 6.41 -17.93
N ALA A 135 2.79 7.22 -17.50
CA ALA A 135 3.07 8.60 -17.07
C ALA A 135 4.05 8.65 -15.88
N ILE A 136 3.92 7.71 -14.93
CA ILE A 136 4.83 7.61 -13.78
C ILE A 136 6.20 7.08 -14.22
N PHE A 137 6.22 5.96 -14.94
CA PHE A 137 7.46 5.21 -15.21
C PHE A 137 8.28 5.75 -16.38
N ASN A 138 7.73 6.62 -17.23
CA ASN A 138 8.49 7.38 -18.22
C ASN A 138 9.36 8.49 -17.60
N SER A 139 9.20 8.79 -16.31
CA SER A 139 10.03 9.76 -15.62
C SER A 139 11.41 9.18 -15.31
N ARG A 140 12.46 9.78 -15.91
CA ARG A 140 13.86 9.44 -15.58
C ARG A 140 14.15 9.60 -14.08
N LYS A 141 13.53 10.56 -13.39
CA LYS A 141 13.71 10.77 -11.94
C LYS A 141 13.17 9.61 -11.11
N VAL A 142 12.12 8.96 -11.61
CA VAL A 142 11.48 7.80 -10.98
C VAL A 142 12.24 6.53 -11.33
N GLY A 143 12.53 6.30 -12.62
CA GLY A 143 13.15 5.06 -13.05
C GLY A 143 14.64 4.93 -12.72
N MET A 144 15.42 6.00 -12.88
CA MET A 144 16.87 5.95 -12.76
C MET A 144 17.36 6.30 -11.36
N VAL A 145 18.59 5.88 -11.07
CA VAL A 145 19.37 6.30 -9.91
C VAL A 145 20.74 6.78 -10.36
N TRP A 146 21.22 7.87 -9.77
CA TRP A 146 22.55 8.43 -10.00
C TRP A 146 23.33 8.46 -8.69
N GLN A 147 24.63 8.17 -8.74
CA GLN A 147 25.51 8.35 -7.58
C GLN A 147 25.91 9.82 -7.48
N VAL A 148 25.71 10.42 -6.31
CA VAL A 148 26.07 11.79 -6.00
C VAL A 148 27.54 11.83 -5.59
N THR A 149 28.40 12.18 -6.55
CA THR A 149 29.83 12.43 -6.35
C THR A 149 30.15 13.91 -6.59
N PRO A 150 31.27 14.44 -6.07
CA PRO A 150 31.70 15.81 -6.34
C PRO A 150 31.83 16.13 -7.84
N ASP A 151 32.26 15.13 -8.63
CA ASP A 151 32.50 15.24 -10.06
C ASP A 151 31.27 14.90 -10.93
N LEU A 152 30.09 14.69 -10.32
CA LEU A 152 28.88 14.36 -11.06
C LEU A 152 28.48 15.51 -11.99
N ASP A 153 28.61 15.29 -13.30
CA ASP A 153 28.08 16.21 -14.30
C ASP A 153 26.54 16.23 -14.22
N LYS A 154 25.98 17.39 -13.88
CA LYS A 154 24.53 17.60 -13.74
C LYS A 154 23.84 17.92 -15.08
N ARG A 155 24.58 18.26 -16.14
CA ARG A 155 24.03 18.61 -17.46
C ARG A 155 23.13 17.52 -18.09
N PRO A 156 23.47 16.22 -18.04
CA PRO A 156 22.60 15.18 -18.62
C PRO A 156 21.38 14.82 -17.75
N LEU A 157 21.32 15.32 -16.51
CA LEU A 157 20.26 14.97 -15.57
C LEU A 157 18.93 15.64 -15.96
N PRO A 158 17.78 15.05 -15.59
CA PRO A 158 16.49 15.69 -15.79
C PRO A 158 16.43 17.06 -15.09
N SER A 159 15.82 18.04 -15.76
CA SER A 159 15.65 19.38 -15.20
C SER A 159 14.76 19.39 -13.95
N GLY A 160 14.95 20.38 -13.09
CA GLY A 160 14.21 20.56 -11.84
C GLY A 160 14.74 19.71 -10.68
N PRO A 161 14.09 19.76 -9.51
CA PRO A 161 14.57 19.06 -8.32
C PRO A 161 14.56 17.55 -8.54
N ILE A 162 15.68 16.91 -8.24
CA ILE A 162 15.82 15.45 -8.21
C ILE A 162 15.89 15.04 -6.73
N PRO A 163 15.04 14.12 -6.26
CA PRO A 163 15.12 13.62 -4.89
C PRO A 163 16.50 13.01 -4.60
N VAL A 164 17.05 13.30 -3.43
CA VAL A 164 18.37 12.80 -2.98
C VAL A 164 18.18 11.99 -1.70
N PHE A 165 18.80 10.82 -1.67
CA PHE A 165 18.70 9.81 -0.63
C PHE A 165 20.13 9.39 -0.24
N GLY A 166 20.73 10.11 0.72
CA GLY A 166 22.13 9.90 1.07
C GLY A 166 23.06 10.23 -0.11
N LYS A 167 23.76 9.22 -0.63
CA LYS A 167 24.67 9.35 -1.79
C LYS A 167 24.01 9.05 -3.13
N GLU A 168 22.70 8.82 -3.17
CA GLU A 168 21.98 8.50 -4.40
C GLU A 168 20.95 9.59 -4.75
N ALA A 169 20.77 9.87 -6.03
CA ALA A 169 19.72 10.76 -6.55
C ALA A 169 18.76 9.99 -7.47
N GLY A 170 17.48 10.37 -7.48
CA GLY A 170 16.42 9.64 -8.18
C GLY A 170 15.86 8.49 -7.35
N PHE A 171 14.74 7.90 -7.75
CA PHE A 171 14.14 6.78 -7.00
C PHE A 171 14.79 5.43 -7.34
N GLY A 172 15.30 5.25 -8.56
CA GLY A 172 15.93 4.00 -8.98
C GLY A 172 14.97 2.82 -9.10
N LEU A 173 13.70 3.06 -9.42
CA LEU A 173 12.69 1.99 -9.40
C LEU A 173 12.96 0.88 -10.42
N ILE A 174 13.65 1.19 -11.54
CA ILE A 174 14.07 0.16 -12.52
C ILE A 174 14.97 -0.89 -11.86
N ARG A 175 15.90 -0.44 -11.00
CA ARG A 175 16.81 -1.34 -10.29
C ARG A 175 16.10 -2.04 -9.13
N ALA A 176 15.19 -1.35 -8.44
CA ALA A 176 14.58 -1.84 -7.21
C ALA A 176 13.44 -2.85 -7.44
N VAL A 177 12.70 -2.71 -8.55
CA VAL A 177 11.56 -3.57 -8.92
C VAL A 177 11.56 -3.80 -10.45
N PRO A 178 12.56 -4.50 -11.00
CA PRO A 178 12.68 -4.70 -12.44
C PRO A 178 11.50 -5.45 -13.06
N GLU A 179 10.83 -6.31 -12.30
CA GLU A 179 9.69 -7.12 -12.74
C GLU A 179 8.52 -6.24 -13.19
N LEU A 180 8.30 -5.10 -12.54
CA LEU A 180 7.26 -4.16 -12.94
C LEU A 180 7.56 -3.56 -14.32
N TYR A 181 8.82 -3.21 -14.58
CA TYR A 181 9.22 -2.66 -15.88
C TYR A 181 9.12 -3.70 -17.00
N LEU A 182 9.45 -4.96 -16.71
CA LEU A 182 9.24 -6.07 -17.64
C LEU A 182 7.75 -6.25 -17.96
N LYS A 183 6.87 -6.14 -16.95
CA LYS A 183 5.41 -6.20 -17.15
C LYS A 183 4.87 -5.06 -18.01
N LEU A 184 5.45 -3.87 -17.92
CA LEU A 184 5.01 -2.69 -18.66
C LEU A 184 5.61 -2.60 -20.07
N ALA A 185 6.63 -3.39 -20.38
CA ALA A 185 7.27 -3.43 -21.70
C ALA A 185 6.57 -4.40 -22.69
N LEU A 186 5.64 -5.21 -22.19
CA LEU A 186 4.81 -6.17 -22.94
C LEU A 186 3.50 -5.51 -23.40
#